data_AF-A0A962C8Q4-F1
#
_entry.id   AF-A0A962C8Q4-F1
#
_cell.length_a   1.000
_cell.length_b   1.000
_cell.length_c   1.000
_cell.angle_alpha   90.00
_cell.angle_beta   90.00
_cell.angle_gamma   90.00
#
_symmetry.space_group_name_H-M   'P 1'
#
loop_
_entity.id
_entity.type
_entity.pdbx_description
1 polymer ?
#
loop_
_entity_poly.entity_id
_entity_poly.type
_entity_poly.pdbx_seq_one_letter_code
_entity_poly.pdbx_strand_id
1 'polypeptide(L)'
;DHAANVQENGIVCAVRESKMPLALLALLGLVLADGVQAQAVFKCIDRQGHVAFQQTPCATGQAETVVQIAAPPRAQPSPEYYRAEPRNEFTHTRRTARSSTVMSFECRTASGALFYRHGGCPAVIGRENPKANLHASRGEKVRARRIPRAEACRGLRSPGRKGREYDDVTPTYEKNLGRDPCRRY
;
A
#
# COMPACT_ATOMS: atom_id res chain seq x y z
N ASP A 1 -13.24 -39.96 26.54
CA ASP A 1 -12.84 -39.62 25.17
C ASP A 1 -14.06 -39.40 24.31
N HIS A 2 -14.51 -38.14 24.26
CA HIS A 2 -14.30 -37.18 23.16
C HIS A 2 -15.39 -37.28 22.10
N ALA A 3 -16.46 -36.53 22.39
CA ALA A 3 -17.40 -36.00 21.42
C ALA A 3 -16.71 -34.97 20.51
N ALA A 4 -17.12 -34.92 19.25
CA ALA A 4 -17.08 -33.72 18.42
C ALA A 4 -18.16 -33.85 17.33
N ASN A 5 -19.41 -33.56 17.69
CA ASN A 5 -20.48 -33.35 16.71
C ASN A 5 -20.52 -31.84 16.43
N VAL A 6 -20.20 -31.47 15.20
CA VAL A 6 -20.13 -30.09 14.71
C VAL A 6 -21.56 -29.58 14.52
N GLN A 7 -21.86 -28.48 15.22
CA GLN A 7 -23.16 -27.83 15.23
C GLN A 7 -23.22 -26.77 14.11
N GLU A 8 -23.81 -27.12 12.96
CA GLU A 8 -24.32 -26.15 11.99
C GLU A 8 -25.65 -25.60 12.50
N ASN A 9 -25.61 -24.46 13.18
CA ASN A 9 -26.80 -23.67 13.49
C ASN A 9 -27.30 -22.98 12.20
N GLY A 10 -27.98 -23.75 11.35
CA GLY A 10 -28.86 -23.22 10.33
C GLY A 10 -30.09 -22.62 11.00
N ILE A 11 -30.06 -21.31 11.28
CA ILE A 11 -31.27 -20.56 11.59
C ILE A 11 -32.04 -20.42 10.28
N VAL A 12 -32.84 -21.44 9.97
CA VAL A 12 -33.90 -21.36 8.98
C VAL A 12 -34.96 -20.44 9.56
N CYS A 13 -34.96 -19.17 9.14
CA CYS A 13 -36.08 -18.28 9.40
C CYS A 13 -37.31 -18.85 8.68
N ALA A 14 -38.12 -19.61 9.42
CA ALA A 14 -39.46 -19.98 8.99
C ALA A 14 -40.26 -18.70 8.77
N VAL A 15 -40.47 -18.33 7.51
CA VAL A 15 -41.43 -17.29 7.13
C VAL A 15 -42.81 -17.88 7.36
N ARG A 16 -43.29 -17.77 8.60
CA ARG A 16 -44.69 -18.01 8.92
C ARG A 16 -45.48 -16.90 8.22
N GLU A 17 -46.38 -17.28 7.32
CA GLU A 17 -47.35 -16.37 6.69
C GLU A 17 -48.25 -15.77 7.78
N SER A 18 -47.72 -14.76 8.46
CA SER A 18 -48.47 -13.91 9.35
C SER A 18 -49.04 -12.82 8.47
N LYS A 19 -50.37 -12.65 8.50
CA LYS A 19 -51.06 -11.46 7.96
C LYS A 19 -50.56 -10.25 8.77
N MET A 20 -49.35 -9.78 8.49
CA MET A 20 -48.84 -8.55 9.06
C MET A 20 -49.75 -7.44 8.54
N PRO A 21 -50.49 -6.75 9.42
CA PRO A 21 -51.37 -5.68 8.99
C PRO A 21 -50.50 -4.63 8.30
N LEU A 22 -50.90 -4.22 7.11
CA LEU A 22 -50.23 -3.20 6.29
C LEU A 22 -49.92 -1.92 7.08
N ALA A 23 -50.71 -1.66 8.13
CA ALA A 23 -50.51 -0.59 9.11
C ALA A 23 -49.18 -0.67 9.87
N LEU A 24 -48.68 -1.87 10.19
CA LEU A 24 -47.41 -2.05 10.91
C LEU A 24 -46.21 -1.74 10.00
N LEU A 25 -46.29 -2.14 8.72
CA LEU A 25 -45.29 -1.79 7.71
C LEU A 25 -45.29 -0.28 7.41
N ALA A 26 -46.46 0.35 7.38
CA ALA A 26 -46.59 1.80 7.23
C ALA A 26 -46.02 2.57 8.44
N LEU A 27 -46.26 2.09 9.66
CA LEU A 27 -45.67 2.63 10.89
C LEU A 27 -44.15 2.49 10.91
N LEU A 28 -43.61 1.33 10.50
CA LEU A 28 -42.16 1.12 10.44
C LEU A 28 -41.49 2.03 9.39
N GLY A 29 -42.17 2.31 8.28
CA GLY A 29 -41.70 3.25 7.25
C GLY A 29 -41.67 4.71 7.72
N LEU A 30 -42.57 5.12 8.61
CA LEU A 30 -42.63 6.48 9.15
C LEU A 30 -41.53 6.79 10.18
N VAL A 31 -41.07 5.78 10.93
CA VAL A 31 -40.00 5.95 11.95
C VAL A 31 -38.60 6.07 11.30
N LEU A 32 -38.43 5.64 10.06
CA LEU A 32 -37.14 5.72 9.34
C LEU A 32 -36.97 7.03 8.54
N ALA A 33 -37.97 7.92 8.57
CA ALA A 33 -37.97 9.18 7.82
C ALA A 33 -37.38 10.38 8.58
N ASP A 34 -36.89 10.19 9.81
CA ASP A 34 -36.14 11.24 10.52
C ASP A 34 -34.79 11.45 9.82
N GLY A 35 -34.84 12.46 8.94
CA GLY A 35 -33.81 12.79 7.98
C GLY A 35 -32.45 13.07 8.62
N VAL A 36 -31.44 12.93 7.77
CA VAL A 36 -30.11 13.49 7.91
C VAL A 36 -30.23 14.98 8.27
N GLN A 37 -30.30 15.29 9.56
CA GLN A 37 -30.18 16.65 10.07
C GLN A 37 -28.70 17.03 9.89
N ALA A 38 -28.46 18.15 9.19
CA ALA A 38 -27.14 18.75 9.12
C ALA A 38 -26.64 18.95 10.56
N GLN A 39 -25.52 18.31 10.92
CA GLN A 39 -24.99 18.42 12.27
C GLN A 39 -24.54 19.86 12.51
N ALA A 40 -25.30 20.60 13.32
CA ALA A 40 -24.88 21.91 13.80
C ALA A 40 -23.75 21.71 14.81
N VAL A 41 -22.58 22.27 14.53
CA VAL A 41 -21.44 22.24 15.45
C VAL A 41 -21.25 23.63 16.05
N PHE A 42 -21.22 23.72 17.36
CA PHE A 42 -21.04 24.97 18.08
C PHE A 42 -19.56 25.16 18.40
N LYS A 43 -19.03 26.32 18.00
CA LYS A 43 -17.72 26.80 18.45
C LYS A 43 -17.94 27.62 19.72
N CYS A 44 -17.42 27.12 20.83
CA CYS A 44 -17.48 27.76 22.13
C CYS A 44 -16.13 28.39 22.46
N ILE A 45 -16.14 29.66 22.89
CA ILE A 45 -14.96 30.37 23.36
C ILE A 45 -15.19 30.76 24.81
N ASP A 46 -14.29 30.32 25.70
CA ASP A 46 -14.35 30.70 27.12
C ASP A 46 -13.69 32.06 27.40
N ARG A 47 -13.75 32.50 28.66
CA ARG A 47 -13.20 33.81 29.08
C ARG A 47 -11.67 33.86 29.05
N GLN A 48 -11.03 32.69 29.05
CA GLN A 48 -9.59 32.51 28.96
C GLN A 48 -9.13 32.42 27.48
N GLY A 49 -10.07 32.38 26.54
CA GLY A 49 -9.82 32.30 25.10
C GLY A 49 -9.63 30.88 24.56
N HIS A 50 -9.93 29.84 25.35
CA HIS A 50 -9.89 28.47 24.85
C HIS A 50 -11.08 28.20 23.93
N VAL A 51 -10.82 27.44 22.86
CA VAL A 51 -11.79 27.13 21.82
C VAL A 51 -12.12 25.65 21.85
N ALA A 52 -13.40 25.32 21.92
CA ALA A 52 -13.92 23.96 21.81
C ALA A 52 -15.01 23.89 20.72
N PHE A 53 -15.09 22.75 20.03
CA PHE A 53 -16.14 22.46 19.06
C PHE A 53 -16.98 21.30 19.58
N GLN A 54 -18.29 21.47 19.66
CA GLN A 54 -19.21 20.50 20.26
C GLN A 54 -20.54 20.44 19.52
N GLN A 55 -21.25 19.32 19.66
CA GLN A 55 -22.58 19.11 19.05
C GLN A 55 -23.71 19.70 19.91
N THR A 56 -23.43 20.08 21.16
CA THR A 56 -24.38 20.70 22.08
C THR A 56 -24.16 22.21 22.19
N PRO A 57 -25.18 23.02 22.50
CA PRO A 57 -25.03 24.46 22.72
C PRO A 57 -23.96 24.79 23.77
N CYS A 58 -23.34 25.97 23.68
CA CYS A 58 -22.27 26.37 24.59
C CYS A 58 -22.80 26.60 26.02
N ALA A 59 -21.93 26.42 27.01
CA ALA A 59 -22.31 26.64 28.41
C ALA A 59 -22.56 28.15 28.67
N THR A 60 -23.43 28.45 29.64
CA THR A 60 -23.82 29.83 29.97
C THR A 60 -22.58 30.67 30.30
N GLY A 61 -22.39 31.77 29.57
CA GLY A 61 -21.25 32.69 29.75
C GLY A 61 -20.05 32.43 28.83
N GLN A 62 -20.15 31.48 27.90
CA GLN A 62 -19.24 31.31 26.77
C GLN A 62 -19.77 32.06 25.53
N ALA A 63 -18.86 32.50 24.65
CA ALA A 63 -19.24 33.02 23.35
C ALA A 63 -19.52 31.86 22.39
N GLU A 64 -20.70 31.86 21.77
CA GLU A 64 -21.17 30.82 20.87
C GLU A 64 -21.09 31.28 19.40
N THR A 65 -20.60 30.40 18.52
CA THR A 65 -20.69 30.57 17.08
C THR A 65 -21.13 29.27 16.44
N VAL A 66 -22.25 29.29 15.72
CA VAL A 66 -22.77 28.12 15.01
C VAL A 66 -21.98 27.91 13.71
N VAL A 67 -21.34 26.75 13.58
CA VAL A 67 -20.64 26.31 12.38
C VAL A 67 -21.58 25.45 11.56
N GLN A 68 -22.02 25.98 10.43
CA GLN A 68 -22.77 25.21 9.44
C GLN A 68 -21.79 24.37 8.61
N ILE A 69 -21.82 23.06 8.82
CA ILE A 69 -21.04 22.13 8.00
C ILE A 69 -21.82 21.88 6.71
N ALA A 70 -21.32 22.42 5.60
CA ALA A 70 -21.87 22.11 4.28
C ALA A 70 -21.75 20.61 4.00
N ALA A 71 -22.75 20.04 3.34
CA ALA A 71 -22.68 18.66 2.89
C ALA A 71 -21.41 18.42 2.06
N PRO A 72 -20.72 17.28 2.22
CA PRO A 72 -19.56 16.98 1.42
C PRO A 72 -19.92 17.07 -0.07
N PRO A 73 -19.04 17.62 -0.92
CA PRO A 73 -19.29 17.67 -2.35
C PRO A 73 -19.55 16.25 -2.86
N ARG A 74 -20.44 16.12 -3.86
CA ARG A 74 -20.69 14.83 -4.49
C ARG A 74 -19.36 14.25 -4.97
N ALA A 75 -19.11 12.98 -4.65
CA ALA A 75 -17.93 12.28 -5.12
C ALA A 75 -17.83 12.43 -6.64
N GLN A 76 -16.78 13.10 -7.10
CA GLN A 76 -16.48 13.13 -8.53
C GLN A 76 -15.86 11.78 -8.90
N PRO A 77 -16.15 11.26 -10.09
CA PRO A 77 -15.42 10.10 -10.58
C PRO A 77 -13.93 10.43 -10.56
N SER A 78 -13.12 9.52 -10.01
CA SER A 78 -11.67 9.62 -10.12
C SER A 78 -11.30 9.83 -11.59
N PRO A 79 -10.36 10.73 -11.91
CA PRO A 79 -9.92 10.89 -13.29
C PRO A 79 -9.51 9.53 -13.86
N GLU A 80 -9.89 9.27 -15.11
CA GLU A 80 -9.63 8.01 -15.78
C GLU A 80 -8.14 7.94 -16.15
N TYR A 81 -7.28 7.71 -15.16
CA TYR A 81 -5.88 7.41 -15.40
C TYR A 81 -5.80 5.99 -15.95
N TYR A 82 -5.60 5.90 -17.27
CA TYR A 82 -5.30 4.68 -18.01
C TYR A 82 -6.15 3.48 -17.57
N ARG A 83 -7.35 3.37 -18.14
CA ARG A 83 -8.08 2.11 -18.14
C ARG A 83 -7.15 1.07 -18.76
N ALA A 84 -6.65 0.13 -17.97
CA ALA A 84 -5.94 -1.00 -18.51
C ALA A 84 -6.93 -1.68 -19.47
N GLU A 85 -6.66 -1.58 -20.77
CA GLU A 85 -7.34 -2.37 -21.80
C GLU A 85 -7.55 -3.79 -21.25
N PRO A 86 -8.76 -4.37 -21.36
CA PRO A 86 -8.96 -5.76 -20.98
C PRO A 86 -7.89 -6.55 -21.72
N ARG A 87 -6.94 -7.08 -20.94
CA ARG A 87 -5.82 -7.83 -21.47
C ARG A 87 -6.47 -9.02 -22.13
N ASN A 88 -6.59 -8.98 -23.46
CA ASN A 88 -6.94 -10.15 -24.23
C ASN A 88 -6.08 -11.26 -23.66
N GLU A 89 -6.75 -12.25 -23.11
CA GLU A 89 -6.17 -13.44 -22.54
C GLU A 89 -5.65 -14.24 -23.73
N PHE A 90 -4.63 -13.71 -24.38
CA PHE A 90 -3.78 -14.45 -25.27
C PHE A 90 -3.23 -15.53 -24.37
N THR A 91 -3.83 -16.72 -24.51
CA THR A 91 -3.27 -17.96 -24.04
C THR A 91 -1.83 -17.92 -24.49
N HIS A 92 -0.93 -17.58 -23.55
CA HIS A 92 0.48 -17.64 -23.80
C HIS A 92 0.76 -19.12 -23.96
N THR A 93 0.59 -19.64 -25.18
CA THR A 93 1.35 -20.79 -25.64
C THR A 93 2.74 -20.50 -25.17
N ARG A 94 3.24 -21.31 -24.22
CA ARG A 94 4.60 -21.27 -23.70
C ARG A 94 5.51 -21.37 -24.91
N ARG A 95 5.78 -20.24 -25.52
CA ARG A 95 6.89 -20.08 -26.42
C ARG A 95 8.05 -20.08 -25.45
N THR A 96 8.57 -21.27 -25.20
CA THR A 96 9.93 -21.51 -24.77
C THR A 96 10.83 -20.96 -25.87
N ALA A 97 10.78 -19.64 -26.08
CA ALA A 97 11.87 -18.92 -26.66
C ALA A 97 13.03 -19.28 -25.74
N ARG A 98 13.94 -20.11 -26.27
CA ARG A 98 15.17 -20.51 -25.61
C ARG A 98 15.74 -19.23 -25.02
N SER A 99 15.58 -19.11 -23.70
CA SER A 99 16.02 -17.96 -22.95
C SER A 99 17.52 -17.93 -23.17
N SER A 100 18.00 -17.03 -24.03
CA SER A 100 19.40 -16.67 -24.02
C SER A 100 19.64 -16.25 -22.58
N THR A 101 20.38 -17.05 -21.81
CA THR A 101 20.53 -16.84 -20.37
C THR A 101 21.05 -15.43 -20.15
N VAL A 102 20.14 -14.51 -19.80
CA VAL A 102 20.51 -13.10 -19.64
C VAL A 102 21.40 -13.06 -18.41
N MET A 103 22.65 -12.65 -18.58
CA MET A 103 23.62 -12.66 -17.50
C MET A 103 23.52 -11.39 -16.67
N SER A 104 23.88 -11.53 -15.41
CA SER A 104 24.06 -10.49 -14.40
C SER A 104 25.40 -10.71 -13.70
N PHE A 105 25.69 -9.90 -12.68
CA PHE A 105 26.94 -9.95 -11.97
C PHE A 105 26.70 -10.08 -10.47
N GLU A 106 27.45 -11.00 -9.87
CA GLU A 106 27.71 -11.05 -8.44
C GLU A 106 29.02 -10.29 -8.19
N CYS A 107 28.96 -9.32 -7.28
CA CYS A 107 30.07 -8.45 -6.95
C CYS A 107 30.48 -8.72 -5.51
N ARG A 108 31.77 -9.03 -5.30
CA ARG A 108 32.34 -9.35 -4.00
C ARG A 108 33.53 -8.48 -3.68
N THR A 109 33.65 -8.07 -2.43
CA THR A 109 34.85 -7.39 -1.92
C THR A 109 35.62 -8.26 -0.93
N ALA A 110 36.83 -7.85 -0.58
CA ALA A 110 37.69 -8.58 0.35
C ALA A 110 37.15 -8.53 1.80
N SER A 111 36.45 -7.46 2.16
CA SER A 111 35.75 -7.25 3.43
C SER A 111 34.49 -8.11 3.58
N GLY A 112 34.07 -8.79 2.50
CA GLY A 112 32.93 -9.70 2.49
C GLY A 112 31.60 -9.05 2.10
N ALA A 113 31.60 -7.83 1.53
CA ALA A 113 30.39 -7.28 0.93
C ALA A 113 29.99 -8.09 -0.31
N LEU A 114 28.71 -8.41 -0.42
CA LEU A 114 28.12 -9.19 -1.52
C LEU A 114 26.89 -8.47 -2.05
N PHE A 115 26.97 -8.08 -3.32
CA PHE A 115 25.92 -7.34 -3.99
C PHE A 115 25.75 -7.79 -5.43
N TYR A 116 24.59 -7.50 -6.01
CA TYR A 116 24.16 -8.02 -7.29
C TYR A 116 23.80 -6.87 -8.23
N ARG A 117 24.31 -6.93 -9.46
CA ARG A 117 24.06 -5.89 -10.48
C ARG A 117 23.74 -6.47 -11.85
N HIS A 118 22.95 -5.71 -12.61
CA HIS A 118 22.56 -6.08 -13.96
C HIS A 118 23.49 -5.49 -15.03
N GLY A 119 24.06 -4.30 -14.77
CA GLY A 119 24.94 -3.58 -15.70
C GLY A 119 26.46 -3.81 -15.51
N GLY A 120 26.88 -4.68 -14.58
CA GLY A 120 28.30 -4.89 -14.26
C GLY A 120 28.68 -4.47 -12.83
N CYS A 121 29.82 -4.94 -12.34
CA CYS A 121 30.36 -4.49 -11.05
C CYS A 121 31.17 -3.21 -11.21
N PRO A 122 31.07 -2.23 -10.29
CA PRO A 122 32.03 -1.14 -10.24
C PRO A 122 33.41 -1.71 -9.91
N ALA A 123 34.50 -1.07 -10.38
CA ALA A 123 35.85 -1.55 -10.08
C ALA A 123 36.23 -1.36 -8.59
N VAL A 124 35.65 -0.33 -7.97
CA VAL A 124 35.91 0.09 -6.60
C VAL A 124 34.60 0.55 -5.96
N ILE A 125 34.37 0.21 -4.69
CA ILE A 125 33.28 0.75 -3.88
C ILE A 125 33.84 1.53 -2.69
N GLY A 126 33.13 2.54 -2.21
CA GLY A 126 33.53 3.33 -1.06
C GLY A 126 32.32 3.93 -0.36
N ARG A 127 32.51 4.40 0.88
CA ARG A 127 31.50 5.22 1.54
C ARG A 127 31.42 6.54 0.77
N GLU A 128 30.32 6.73 0.05
CA GLU A 128 29.93 8.00 -0.57
C GLU A 128 29.64 9.04 0.52
N ASN A 129 30.67 9.48 1.23
CA ASN A 129 30.66 10.78 1.86
C ASN A 129 31.37 11.72 0.89
N PRO A 130 30.65 12.49 0.06
CA PRO A 130 31.26 13.47 -0.84
C PRO A 130 32.03 14.59 -0.10
N LYS A 131 32.03 14.59 1.24
CA LYS A 131 32.76 15.52 2.12
C LYS A 131 34.02 14.95 2.78
N ALA A 132 34.34 13.67 2.60
CA ALA A 132 35.58 13.11 3.14
C ALA A 132 36.74 13.46 2.18
N ASN A 133 37.71 14.22 2.69
CA ASN A 133 38.88 14.75 1.97
C ASN A 133 39.42 13.82 0.86
N LEU A 134 39.69 14.43 -0.30
CA LEU A 134 40.18 13.85 -1.58
C LEU A 134 41.40 12.91 -1.49
N HIS A 135 42.04 12.78 -0.32
CA HIS A 135 43.25 11.98 -0.13
C HIS A 135 43.05 10.74 0.77
N ALA A 136 41.87 10.52 1.37
CA ALA A 136 41.66 9.47 2.38
C ALA A 136 40.80 8.27 1.92
N SER A 137 40.15 8.33 0.76
CA SER A 137 39.24 7.28 0.29
C SER A 137 39.95 6.27 -0.61
N ARG A 138 40.79 5.40 -0.04
CA ARG A 138 41.12 4.13 -0.71
C ARG A 138 39.85 3.28 -0.73
N GLY A 139 39.06 3.44 -1.78
CA GLY A 139 37.91 2.59 -2.02
C GLY A 139 38.35 1.12 -2.14
N GLU A 140 37.44 0.22 -1.80
CA GLU A 140 37.66 -1.21 -1.80
C GLU A 140 37.45 -1.80 -3.19
N LYS A 141 38.41 -2.63 -3.66
CA LYS A 141 38.33 -3.30 -4.96
C LYS A 141 37.23 -4.36 -4.97
N VAL A 142 36.55 -4.46 -6.10
CA VAL A 142 35.46 -5.42 -6.30
C VAL A 142 35.86 -6.48 -7.32
N ARG A 143 35.59 -7.75 -6.99
CA ARG A 143 35.68 -8.89 -7.90
C ARG A 143 34.30 -9.15 -8.51
N ALA A 144 34.25 -9.25 -9.83
CA ALA A 144 33.03 -9.56 -10.58
C ALA A 144 32.97 -11.04 -10.95
N ARG A 145 31.80 -11.66 -10.74
CA ARG A 145 31.48 -13.01 -11.22
C ARG A 145 30.19 -12.94 -12.05
N ARG A 146 30.23 -13.41 -13.30
CA ARG A 146 29.02 -13.52 -14.12
C ARG A 146 28.14 -14.65 -13.61
N ILE A 147 26.86 -14.37 -13.44
CA ILE A 147 25.84 -15.32 -12.99
C ILE A 147 24.56 -15.16 -13.80
N PRO A 148 23.69 -16.18 -13.90
CA PRO A 148 22.37 -16.03 -14.51
C PRO A 148 21.54 -14.95 -13.82
N ARG A 149 20.71 -14.22 -14.57
CA ARG A 149 19.84 -13.18 -13.99
C ARG A 149 18.89 -13.72 -12.93
N ALA A 150 18.40 -14.96 -13.10
CA ALA A 150 17.60 -15.65 -12.08
C ALA A 150 18.33 -15.75 -10.73
N GLU A 151 19.63 -16.05 -10.73
CA GLU A 151 20.43 -16.13 -9.51
C GLU A 151 20.64 -14.74 -8.89
N ALA A 152 20.95 -13.74 -9.71
CA ALA A 152 21.11 -12.37 -9.23
C ALA A 152 19.81 -11.85 -8.58
N CYS A 153 18.65 -12.11 -9.19
CA CYS A 153 17.36 -11.71 -8.65
C CYS A 153 17.02 -12.42 -7.33
N ARG A 154 17.35 -13.71 -7.21
CA ARG A 154 17.26 -14.42 -5.91
C ARG A 154 18.18 -13.78 -4.86
N GLY A 155 19.42 -13.46 -5.23
CA GLY A 155 20.38 -12.80 -4.36
C GLY A 155 19.95 -11.40 -3.90
N LEU A 156 19.37 -10.60 -4.79
CA LEU A 156 18.82 -9.27 -4.49
C LEU A 156 17.74 -9.32 -3.40
N ARG A 157 16.91 -10.37 -3.43
CA ARG A 157 15.84 -10.60 -2.44
C ARG A 157 16.35 -11.17 -1.11
N SER A 158 17.57 -11.71 -1.07
CA SER A 158 18.14 -12.28 0.16
C SER A 158 18.30 -11.20 1.24
N PRO A 159 17.73 -11.40 2.43
CA PRO A 159 17.93 -10.49 3.56
C PRO A 159 19.32 -10.67 4.20
N GLY A 160 19.73 -9.70 5.03
CA GLY A 160 20.82 -9.88 6.01
C GLY A 160 22.26 -9.89 5.48
N ARG A 161 22.50 -9.60 4.20
CA ARG A 161 23.86 -9.55 3.63
C ARG A 161 24.46 -8.13 3.67
N LYS A 162 25.76 -8.06 3.94
CA LYS A 162 26.55 -6.83 3.80
C LYS A 162 26.66 -6.46 2.32
N GLY A 163 26.58 -5.17 2.00
CA GLY A 163 26.70 -4.65 0.64
C GLY A 163 25.37 -4.51 -0.10
N ARG A 164 24.23 -4.73 0.56
CA ARG A 164 22.90 -4.53 -0.04
C ARG A 164 22.68 -3.10 -0.55
N GLU A 165 23.33 -2.14 0.08
CA GLU A 165 23.37 -0.74 -0.32
C GLU A 165 23.99 -0.52 -1.72
N TYR A 166 24.80 -1.47 -2.22
CA TYR A 166 25.44 -1.42 -3.53
C TYR A 166 24.71 -2.22 -4.61
N ASP A 167 23.57 -2.80 -4.28
CA ASP A 167 22.76 -3.53 -5.25
C ASP A 167 22.19 -2.62 -6.33
N ASP A 168 21.89 -3.22 -7.47
CA ASP A 168 21.11 -2.59 -8.52
C ASP A 168 19.63 -2.57 -8.11
N VAL A 169 19.22 -1.49 -7.45
CA VAL A 169 17.85 -1.29 -6.96
C VAL A 169 17.04 -0.57 -8.03
N THR A 170 16.03 -1.25 -8.57
CA THR A 170 15.05 -0.59 -9.44
C THR A 170 14.19 0.36 -8.62
N PRO A 171 14.11 1.65 -9.00
CA PRO A 171 13.24 2.62 -8.34
C PRO A 171 11.77 2.18 -8.35
N THR A 172 11.00 2.60 -7.34
CA THR A 172 9.56 2.26 -7.22
C THR A 172 8.77 2.68 -8.45
N TYR A 173 9.05 3.84 -9.03
CA TYR A 173 8.39 4.32 -10.23
C TYR A 173 8.57 3.34 -11.42
N GLU A 174 9.81 2.91 -11.68
CA GLU A 174 10.11 1.95 -12.75
C GLU A 174 9.50 0.55 -12.49
N LYS A 175 9.41 0.14 -11.22
CA LYS A 175 8.69 -1.09 -10.83
C LYS A 175 7.21 -1.01 -11.20
N ASN A 176 6.56 0.12 -10.92
CA ASN A 176 5.15 0.34 -11.23
C ASN A 176 4.88 0.37 -12.74
N LEU A 177 5.84 0.85 -13.55
CA LEU A 177 5.81 0.76 -15.01
C LEU A 177 6.11 -0.65 -15.55
N GLY A 178 6.41 -1.61 -14.68
CA GLY A 178 6.68 -2.98 -15.06
C GLY A 178 8.05 -3.22 -15.67
N ARG A 179 8.99 -2.28 -15.51
CA ARG A 179 10.36 -2.33 -16.03
C ARG A 179 11.36 -2.96 -15.07
N ASP A 180 10.88 -3.61 -14.01
CA ASP A 180 11.71 -4.34 -13.07
C ASP A 180 12.38 -5.56 -13.77
N PRO A 181 13.73 -5.59 -13.86
CA PRO A 181 14.47 -6.67 -14.49
C PRO A 181 14.30 -8.02 -13.78
N CYS A 182 13.87 -8.02 -12.52
CA CYS A 182 13.59 -9.20 -11.72
C CYS A 182 12.11 -9.58 -11.67
N ARG A 183 11.20 -8.86 -12.35
CA ARG A 183 9.76 -9.17 -12.35
C ARG A 183 9.42 -10.57 -12.87
N ARG A 184 10.25 -11.13 -13.75
CA ARG A 184 10.02 -12.43 -14.42
C ARG A 184 10.87 -13.57 -13.83
N TYR A 185 11.60 -13.33 -12.73
CA TYR A 185 12.57 -14.25 -12.14
C TYR A 185 12.32 -14.50 -10.66
#